data_AF-A0A843VID3-F1
#
_entry.id   AF-A0A843VID3-F1
#
_cell.length_a   1.000
_cell.length_b   1.000
_cell.length_c   1.000
_cell.angle_alpha   90.00
_cell.angle_beta   90.00
_cell.angle_gamma   90.00
#
_symmetry.space_group_name_H-M   'P 1'
#
loop_
_entity.id
_entity.type
_entity.pdbx_description
1 polymer ?
#
loop_
_entity_poly.entity_id
_entity_poly.type
_entity_poly.pdbx_seq_one_letter_code
_entity_poly.pdbx_strand_id
1 'polypeptide(L)'
;MTVRLEEWRLKRRDSEEWMRHRQLPHELRARVRQFGQYKWLATRGVDEESIVQSLPTDLRRDIKRHLCLDLVRRVPFFSQMDDQLLDAICERLVSSLSTEGTYIVREGDPVTEMLFIIRGKLESSTTNGGRTGFFNSITSRPGDFCGEELLAWALLPKSTVNLPSSTRTVRALVEVEGFALRAEDLKFVANQFRRLHSKKLQHTFRLYSHHWRNWAACFIQAAWRRFKRRKMAMDLSIRESFASRYDEQEADESGQDGGDYASSSDNPSQPKQDIGATMLASKLSASTRRGAQIMNVIDMPKLQKPEEPDFSADSYYE
;
A
#
# COMPACT_ATOMS: atom_id res chain seq x y z
N MET A 1 27.99 -46.46 -10.16
CA MET A 1 27.00 -45.47 -9.68
C MET A 1 27.76 -44.28 -9.11
N THR A 2 27.33 -43.03 -9.31
CA THR A 2 28.04 -41.87 -8.74
C THR A 2 27.72 -41.74 -7.25
N VAL A 3 28.73 -41.45 -6.42
CA VAL A 3 28.60 -41.31 -4.95
C VAL A 3 27.43 -40.41 -4.55
N ARG A 4 27.26 -39.28 -5.24
CA ARG A 4 26.16 -38.32 -5.00
C ARG A 4 24.76 -38.91 -5.23
N LEU A 5 24.61 -39.80 -6.20
CA LEU A 5 23.32 -40.44 -6.47
C LEU A 5 22.94 -41.42 -5.35
N GLU A 6 23.93 -42.08 -4.75
CA GLU A 6 23.73 -42.95 -3.59
C GLU A 6 23.40 -42.14 -2.34
N GLU A 7 24.12 -41.05 -2.09
CA GLU A 7 23.82 -40.09 -1.01
C GLU A 7 22.38 -39.55 -1.12
N TRP A 8 21.94 -39.17 -2.32
CA TRP A 8 20.57 -38.73 -2.55
C TRP A 8 19.55 -39.83 -2.26
N ARG A 9 19.82 -41.07 -2.70
CA ARG A 9 18.93 -42.22 -2.44
C ARG A 9 18.81 -42.52 -0.95
N LEU A 10 19.91 -42.44 -0.21
CA LEU A 10 19.94 -42.59 1.25
C LEU A 10 19.12 -41.48 1.92
N LYS A 11 19.43 -40.21 1.63
CA LYS A 11 18.69 -39.06 2.19
C LYS A 11 17.19 -39.12 1.91
N ARG A 12 16.79 -39.58 0.72
CA ARG A 12 15.38 -39.77 0.36
C ARG A 12 14.72 -40.89 1.19
N ARG A 13 15.44 -41.98 1.46
CA ARG A 13 14.95 -43.09 2.30
C ARG A 13 14.79 -42.65 3.74
N ASP A 14 15.80 -42.00 4.30
CA ASP A 14 15.79 -41.51 5.69
C ASP A 14 14.67 -40.48 5.89
N SER A 15 14.50 -39.57 4.93
CA SER A 15 13.40 -38.60 4.96
C SER A 15 12.04 -39.29 4.92
N GLU A 16 11.86 -40.32 4.10
CA GLU A 16 10.61 -41.07 3.99
C GLU A 16 10.30 -41.86 5.27
N GLU A 17 11.30 -42.49 5.87
CA GLU A 17 11.16 -43.20 7.15
C GLU A 17 10.80 -42.23 8.28
N TRP A 18 11.48 -41.09 8.36
CA TRP A 18 11.17 -40.03 9.31
C TRP A 18 9.74 -39.51 9.15
N MET A 19 9.27 -39.28 7.91
CA MET A 19 7.91 -38.82 7.64
C MET A 19 6.85 -39.87 8.02
N ARG A 20 7.14 -41.16 7.83
CA ARG A 20 6.26 -42.26 8.25
C ARG A 20 6.19 -42.37 9.77
N HIS A 21 7.35 -42.29 10.44
CA HIS A 21 7.42 -42.32 11.90
C HIS A 21 6.66 -41.16 12.55
N ARG A 22 6.73 -39.96 11.94
CA ARG A 22 5.97 -38.76 12.36
C ARG A 22 4.50 -38.74 11.90
N GLN A 23 4.05 -39.78 11.20
CA GLN A 23 2.67 -39.93 10.71
C GLN A 23 2.18 -38.72 9.89
N LEU A 24 3.05 -38.15 9.06
CA LEU A 24 2.68 -36.97 8.29
C LEU A 24 1.54 -37.30 7.29
N PRO A 25 0.58 -36.36 7.10
CA PRO A 25 -0.49 -36.52 6.10
C PRO A 25 0.06 -36.80 4.70
N HIS A 26 -0.71 -37.52 3.88
CA HIS A 26 -0.31 -37.88 2.53
C HIS A 26 0.08 -36.67 1.68
N GLU A 27 -0.72 -35.60 1.73
CA GLU A 27 -0.46 -34.36 0.98
C GLU A 27 0.86 -33.70 1.38
N LEU A 28 1.15 -33.64 2.68
CA LEU A 28 2.40 -33.05 3.17
C LEU A 28 3.61 -33.89 2.72
N ARG A 29 3.50 -35.23 2.78
CA ARG A 29 4.55 -36.13 2.26
C ARG A 29 4.77 -35.94 0.76
N ALA A 30 3.70 -35.79 -0.01
CA ALA A 30 3.80 -35.53 -1.45
C ALA A 30 4.55 -34.22 -1.73
N ARG A 31 4.24 -33.14 -1.01
CA ARG A 31 4.94 -31.86 -1.11
C ARG A 31 6.43 -31.95 -0.74
N VAL A 32 6.77 -32.66 0.35
CA VAL A 32 8.17 -32.88 0.75
C VAL A 32 8.93 -33.66 -0.33
N ARG A 33 8.32 -34.70 -0.92
CA ARG A 33 8.92 -35.46 -2.02
C ARG A 33 9.13 -34.59 -3.27
N GLN A 34 8.14 -33.79 -3.65
CA GLN A 34 8.25 -32.86 -4.77
C GLN A 34 9.39 -31.86 -4.55
N PHE A 35 9.48 -31.26 -3.36
CA PHE A 35 10.57 -30.37 -2.99
C PHE A 35 11.94 -31.06 -3.06
N GLY A 36 12.07 -32.27 -2.51
CA GLY A 36 13.33 -33.02 -2.56
C GLY A 36 13.76 -33.40 -3.98
N GLN A 37 12.80 -33.75 -4.85
CA GLN A 37 13.06 -34.03 -6.27
C GLN A 37 13.48 -32.77 -7.01
N TYR A 38 12.75 -31.68 -6.86
CA TYR A 38 13.08 -30.42 -7.51
C TYR A 38 14.43 -29.88 -7.05
N LYS A 39 14.69 -29.84 -5.74
CA LYS A 39 15.99 -29.43 -5.19
C LYS A 39 17.13 -30.25 -5.79
N TRP A 40 16.95 -31.56 -5.95
CA TRP A 40 17.95 -32.42 -6.61
C TRP A 40 18.10 -32.12 -8.10
N LEU A 41 17.02 -31.88 -8.83
CA LEU A 41 17.09 -31.54 -10.26
C LEU A 41 17.78 -30.18 -10.49
N ALA A 42 17.46 -29.19 -9.66
CA ALA A 42 18.01 -27.85 -9.72
C ALA A 42 19.50 -27.82 -9.37
N THR A 43 19.88 -28.47 -8.27
CA THR A 43 21.25 -28.38 -7.73
C THR A 43 22.16 -29.56 -8.10
N ARG A 44 21.59 -30.67 -8.59
CA ARG A 44 22.29 -31.97 -8.78
C ARG A 44 23.05 -32.44 -7.53
N GLY A 45 22.51 -32.10 -6.35
CA GLY A 45 23.10 -32.43 -5.06
C GLY A 45 24.25 -31.52 -4.63
N VAL A 46 24.49 -30.44 -5.36
CA VAL A 46 25.48 -29.43 -4.99
C VAL A 46 24.86 -28.48 -3.98
N ASP A 47 25.45 -28.40 -2.79
CA ASP A 47 25.11 -27.38 -1.83
C ASP A 47 25.93 -26.12 -2.11
N GLU A 48 25.34 -25.18 -2.86
CA GLU A 48 26.01 -23.94 -3.27
C GLU A 48 26.52 -23.14 -2.08
N GLU A 49 25.75 -23.09 -0.98
CA GLU A 49 26.13 -22.39 0.24
C GLU A 49 27.39 -23.03 0.86
N SER A 50 27.47 -24.37 0.89
CA SER A 50 28.66 -25.08 1.39
C SER A 50 29.89 -24.86 0.53
N ILE A 51 29.75 -24.76 -0.80
CA ILE A 51 30.86 -24.42 -1.70
C ILE A 51 31.36 -23.01 -1.41
N VAL A 52 30.45 -22.05 -1.31
CA VAL A 52 30.81 -20.66 -1.07
C VAL A 52 31.43 -20.46 0.33
N GLN A 53 30.98 -21.24 1.32
CA GLN A 53 31.52 -21.21 2.68
C GLN A 53 32.90 -21.84 2.81
N SER A 54 33.28 -22.78 1.94
CA SER A 54 34.64 -23.38 1.95
C SER A 54 35.70 -22.46 1.35
N LEU A 55 35.29 -21.39 0.66
CA LEU A 55 36.19 -20.41 0.09
C LEU A 55 36.64 -19.36 1.12
N PRO A 56 37.85 -18.78 0.94
CA PRO A 56 38.29 -17.58 1.62
C PRO A 56 37.26 -16.44 1.59
N THR A 57 37.30 -15.58 2.62
CA THR A 57 36.29 -14.53 2.85
C THR A 57 36.17 -13.52 1.72
N ASP A 58 37.28 -13.17 1.09
CA ASP A 58 37.37 -12.29 -0.07
C ASP A 58 36.67 -12.89 -1.29
N LEU A 59 36.99 -14.13 -1.66
CA LEU A 59 36.34 -14.81 -2.78
C LEU A 59 34.84 -15.02 -2.54
N ARG A 60 34.45 -15.37 -1.31
CA ARG A 60 33.03 -15.48 -0.94
C ARG A 60 32.28 -14.17 -1.16
N ARG A 61 32.87 -13.04 -0.78
CA ARG A 61 32.28 -11.70 -0.97
C ARG A 61 32.11 -11.38 -2.45
N ASP A 62 33.15 -11.60 -3.25
CA ASP A 62 33.12 -11.31 -4.68
C ASP A 62 32.07 -12.14 -5.41
N ILE A 63 31.97 -13.44 -5.08
CA ILE A 63 30.95 -14.33 -5.63
C ILE A 63 29.55 -13.88 -5.23
N LYS A 64 29.31 -13.63 -3.93
CA LYS A 64 27.99 -13.17 -3.47
C LYS A 64 27.62 -11.86 -4.16
N ARG A 65 28.50 -10.86 -4.17
CA ARG A 65 28.29 -9.58 -4.85
C ARG A 65 27.93 -9.80 -6.33
N HIS A 66 28.68 -10.63 -7.05
CA HIS A 66 28.39 -10.92 -8.46
C HIS A 66 27.00 -11.52 -8.68
N LEU A 67 26.56 -12.43 -7.80
CA LEU A 67 25.28 -13.13 -7.97
C LEU A 67 24.06 -12.25 -7.65
N CYS A 68 24.17 -11.28 -6.75
CA CYS A 68 22.99 -10.58 -6.23
C CYS A 68 22.99 -9.06 -6.37
N LEU A 69 24.12 -8.40 -6.68
CA LEU A 69 24.19 -6.93 -6.72
C LEU A 69 23.17 -6.32 -7.68
N ASP A 70 23.00 -6.90 -8.86
CA ASP A 70 22.03 -6.41 -9.85
C ASP A 70 20.58 -6.54 -9.37
N LEU A 71 20.27 -7.58 -8.58
CA LEU A 71 18.95 -7.77 -7.99
C LEU A 71 18.69 -6.76 -6.88
N VAL A 72 19.69 -6.53 -6.03
CA VAL A 72 19.62 -5.55 -4.94
C VAL A 72 19.44 -4.14 -5.52
N ARG A 73 20.21 -3.76 -6.54
CA ARG A 73 20.13 -2.42 -7.17
C ARG A 73 18.79 -2.14 -7.87
N ARG A 74 18.04 -3.17 -8.25
CA ARG A 74 16.68 -3.00 -8.80
C ARG A 74 15.69 -2.46 -7.78
N VAL A 75 15.94 -2.67 -6.49
CA VAL A 75 15.15 -2.04 -5.43
C VAL A 75 15.54 -0.56 -5.40
N PRO A 76 14.62 0.36 -5.73
CA PRO A 76 14.97 1.78 -5.88
C PRO A 76 15.54 2.38 -4.60
N PHE A 77 15.14 1.87 -3.44
CA PHE A 77 15.71 2.24 -2.16
C PHE A 77 17.19 1.89 -2.04
N PHE A 78 17.59 0.65 -2.37
CA PHE A 78 18.99 0.22 -2.31
C PHE A 78 19.86 0.87 -3.39
N SER A 79 19.30 1.25 -4.54
CA SER A 79 20.04 1.97 -5.59
C SER A 79 20.69 3.29 -5.13
N GLN A 80 20.22 3.85 -4.01
CA GLN A 80 20.71 5.10 -3.44
C GLN A 80 21.72 4.88 -2.29
N MET A 81 21.99 3.62 -1.93
CA MET A 81 23.01 3.25 -0.97
C MET A 81 24.40 3.29 -1.62
N ASP A 82 25.42 3.53 -0.80
CA ASP A 82 26.81 3.38 -1.19
C ASP A 82 27.17 1.90 -1.37
N ASP A 83 28.25 1.64 -2.09
CA ASP A 83 28.66 0.28 -2.43
C ASP A 83 28.98 -0.56 -1.19
N GLN A 84 29.46 0.04 -0.10
CA GLN A 84 29.76 -0.67 1.15
C GLN A 84 28.51 -1.26 1.81
N LEU A 85 27.39 -0.53 1.80
CA LEU A 85 26.13 -1.07 2.33
C LEU A 85 25.47 -2.05 1.36
N LEU A 86 25.61 -1.83 0.05
CA LEU A 86 25.20 -2.82 -0.94
C LEU A 86 25.96 -4.14 -0.74
N ASP A 87 27.26 -4.09 -0.48
CA ASP A 87 28.08 -5.26 -0.14
C ASP A 87 27.58 -5.95 1.14
N ALA A 88 27.30 -5.17 2.18
CA ALA A 88 26.76 -5.71 3.43
C ALA A 88 25.40 -6.42 3.24
N ILE A 89 24.54 -5.93 2.32
CA ILE A 89 23.30 -6.60 1.95
C ILE A 89 23.60 -7.89 1.18
N CYS A 90 24.48 -7.83 0.18
CA CYS A 90 24.85 -8.97 -0.65
C CYS A 90 25.42 -10.13 0.18
N GLU A 91 26.23 -9.83 1.19
CA GLU A 91 26.78 -10.83 2.12
C GLU A 91 25.70 -11.59 2.91
N ARG A 92 24.60 -10.91 3.24
CA ARG A 92 23.50 -11.39 4.10
C ARG A 92 22.39 -12.09 3.34
N LEU A 93 22.40 -12.03 2.02
CA LEU A 93 21.44 -12.77 1.21
C LEU A 93 21.68 -14.28 1.31
N VAL A 94 20.58 -15.02 1.43
CA VAL A 94 20.55 -16.49 1.53
C VAL A 94 19.77 -17.06 0.36
N SER A 95 20.25 -18.14 -0.24
CA SER A 95 19.53 -18.84 -1.31
C SER A 95 18.19 -19.38 -0.81
N SER A 96 17.13 -19.15 -1.57
CA SER A 96 15.77 -19.56 -1.27
C SER A 96 15.16 -20.32 -2.45
N LEU A 97 14.51 -21.44 -2.13
CA LEU A 97 13.90 -22.35 -3.09
C LEU A 97 12.44 -22.60 -2.69
N SER A 98 11.51 -22.31 -3.60
CA SER A 98 10.08 -22.56 -3.40
C SER A 98 9.55 -23.45 -4.50
N THR A 99 8.79 -24.49 -4.15
CA THR A 99 8.08 -25.32 -5.14
C THR A 99 6.77 -24.68 -5.56
N GLU A 100 6.27 -25.08 -6.73
CA GLU A 100 4.93 -24.72 -7.20
C GLU A 100 3.86 -24.91 -6.11
N GLY A 101 2.90 -23.98 -6.05
CA GLY A 101 1.79 -23.99 -5.10
C GLY A 101 2.16 -23.56 -3.69
N THR A 102 3.43 -23.33 -3.40
CA THR A 102 3.88 -22.86 -2.07
C THR A 102 3.45 -21.42 -1.85
N TYR A 103 2.84 -21.15 -0.71
CA TYR A 103 2.58 -19.80 -0.23
C TYR A 103 3.83 -19.30 0.46
N ILE A 104 4.41 -18.21 -0.06
CA ILE A 104 5.57 -17.55 0.53
C ILE A 104 5.12 -16.71 1.73
N VAL A 105 4.03 -15.96 1.54
CA VAL A 105 3.39 -15.18 2.60
C VAL A 105 1.89 -15.06 2.29
N ARG A 106 1.03 -14.98 3.30
CA ARG A 106 -0.39 -14.67 3.13
C ARG A 106 -0.68 -13.24 3.58
N GLU A 107 -1.71 -12.65 2.98
CA GLU A 107 -2.22 -11.35 3.43
C GLU A 107 -2.53 -11.41 4.94
N GLY A 108 -1.94 -10.49 5.72
CA GLY A 108 -2.03 -10.44 7.18
C GLY A 108 -0.87 -11.08 7.94
N ASP A 109 -0.15 -12.04 7.34
CA ASP A 109 0.98 -12.73 7.99
C ASP A 109 2.15 -11.76 8.22
N PRO A 110 2.95 -11.94 9.28
CA PRO A 110 4.16 -11.13 9.50
C PRO A 110 5.18 -11.37 8.37
N VAL A 111 5.68 -10.29 7.77
CA VAL A 111 6.72 -10.36 6.74
C VAL A 111 8.08 -10.55 7.41
N THR A 112 8.69 -11.71 7.24
CA THR A 112 9.96 -12.09 7.87
C THR A 112 11.18 -11.86 6.98
N GLU A 113 10.99 -11.82 5.67
CA GLU A 113 12.06 -11.66 4.69
C GLU A 113 11.59 -10.97 3.40
N MET A 114 12.52 -10.29 2.74
CA MET A 114 12.36 -9.84 1.36
C MET A 114 12.90 -10.92 0.41
N LEU A 115 12.14 -11.30 -0.59
CA LEU A 115 12.56 -12.30 -1.58
C LEU A 115 12.82 -11.63 -2.93
N PHE A 116 14.03 -11.83 -3.47
CA PHE A 116 14.46 -11.40 -4.80
C PHE A 116 14.37 -12.59 -5.76
N ILE A 117 13.58 -12.46 -6.82
CA ILE A 117 13.30 -13.56 -7.74
C ILE A 117 14.43 -13.64 -8.77
N ILE A 118 15.11 -14.78 -8.86
CA ILE A 118 16.12 -15.04 -9.89
C ILE A 118 15.49 -15.82 -11.05
N ARG A 119 14.68 -16.83 -10.71
CA ARG A 119 13.96 -17.69 -11.66
C ARG A 119 12.60 -18.06 -11.11
N GLY A 120 11.67 -18.39 -12.01
CA GLY A 120 10.31 -18.77 -11.68
C GLY A 120 9.31 -17.62 -11.80
N LYS A 121 8.10 -17.84 -11.27
CA LYS A 121 6.99 -16.88 -11.29
C LYS A 121 6.20 -16.96 -10.00
N LEU A 122 5.89 -15.79 -9.45
CA LEU A 122 5.02 -15.66 -8.28
C LEU A 122 3.73 -14.95 -8.67
N GLU A 123 2.65 -15.31 -8.02
CA GLU A 123 1.39 -14.59 -8.02
C GLU A 123 1.27 -13.82 -6.71
N SER A 124 1.04 -12.52 -6.79
CA SER A 124 0.74 -11.67 -5.64
C SER A 124 -0.70 -11.18 -5.75
N SER A 125 -1.56 -11.61 -4.83
CA SER A 125 -2.98 -11.25 -4.80
C SER A 125 -3.38 -10.53 -3.52
N THR A 126 -4.36 -9.65 -3.58
CA THR A 126 -4.91 -8.94 -2.40
C THR A 126 -6.42 -8.87 -2.47
N THR A 127 -7.03 -9.01 -1.30
CA THR A 127 -8.47 -8.87 -1.06
C THR A 127 -8.81 -7.54 -0.37
N ASN A 128 -7.81 -6.68 -0.16
CA ASN A 128 -7.94 -5.42 0.58
C ASN A 128 -8.61 -5.62 1.95
N GLY A 129 -8.12 -6.60 2.71
CA GLY A 129 -8.67 -6.96 4.01
C GLY A 129 -10.04 -7.64 3.92
N GLY A 130 -10.28 -8.47 2.90
CA GLY A 130 -11.52 -9.25 2.77
C GLY A 130 -12.74 -8.46 2.28
N ARG A 131 -12.54 -7.33 1.59
CA ARG A 131 -13.67 -6.56 1.02
C ARG A 131 -14.33 -7.37 -0.11
N THR A 132 -15.64 -7.60 0.03
CA THR A 132 -16.44 -8.31 -0.98
C THR A 132 -16.35 -7.63 -2.35
N GLY A 133 -16.02 -8.40 -3.38
CA GLY A 133 -15.88 -7.91 -4.76
C GLY A 133 -14.54 -7.25 -5.10
N PHE A 134 -13.56 -7.27 -4.18
CA PHE A 134 -12.20 -6.79 -4.45
C PHE A 134 -11.22 -7.96 -4.50
N PHE A 135 -10.70 -8.25 -5.70
CA PHE A 135 -9.59 -9.18 -5.91
C PHE A 135 -8.66 -8.58 -6.95
N ASN A 136 -7.42 -8.30 -6.56
CA ASN A 136 -6.37 -7.85 -7.48
C ASN A 136 -5.24 -8.88 -7.44
N SER A 137 -4.81 -9.36 -8.60
CA SER A 137 -3.69 -10.30 -8.74
C SER A 137 -2.69 -9.77 -9.77
N ILE A 138 -1.40 -9.86 -9.44
CA ILE A 138 -0.28 -9.52 -10.33
C ILE A 138 0.74 -10.65 -10.33
N THR A 139 1.34 -10.92 -11.49
CA THR A 139 2.41 -11.91 -11.61
C THR A 139 3.78 -11.24 -11.54
N SER A 140 4.61 -11.64 -10.56
CA SER A 140 6.00 -11.24 -10.44
C SER A 140 6.90 -12.15 -11.28
N ARG A 141 7.89 -11.54 -11.93
CA ARG A 141 8.82 -12.15 -12.89
C ARG A 141 10.25 -12.16 -12.35
N PRO A 142 11.18 -12.86 -13.01
CA PRO A 142 12.60 -12.78 -12.69
C PRO A 142 13.11 -11.33 -12.63
N GLY A 143 13.75 -11.00 -11.52
CA GLY A 143 14.25 -9.68 -11.18
C GLY A 143 13.26 -8.76 -10.43
N ASP A 144 12.03 -9.20 -10.22
CA ASP A 144 11.12 -8.58 -9.26
C ASP A 144 11.43 -9.07 -7.83
N PHE A 145 10.83 -8.41 -6.84
CA PHE A 145 10.98 -8.76 -5.43
C PHE A 145 9.63 -8.64 -4.69
N CYS A 146 9.54 -9.26 -3.52
CA CYS A 146 8.42 -9.08 -2.58
C CYS A 146 8.92 -8.87 -1.14
N GLY A 147 8.01 -8.47 -0.24
CA GLY A 147 8.35 -8.12 1.15
C GLY A 147 8.78 -6.67 1.35
N GLU A 148 8.43 -5.77 0.42
CA GLU A 148 8.75 -4.34 0.45
C GLU A 148 8.26 -3.62 1.71
N GLU A 149 7.29 -4.19 2.43
CA GLU A 149 6.84 -3.74 3.75
C GLU A 149 7.99 -3.65 4.76
N LEU A 150 8.99 -4.53 4.65
CA LEU A 150 10.16 -4.53 5.53
C LEU A 150 11.04 -3.30 5.34
N LEU A 151 11.06 -2.67 4.16
CA LEU A 151 11.81 -1.43 3.94
C LEU A 151 11.25 -0.32 4.83
N ALA A 152 9.91 -0.20 4.88
CA ALA A 152 9.21 0.77 5.71
C ALA A 152 9.55 0.57 7.19
N TRP A 153 9.42 -0.66 7.66
CA TRP A 153 9.67 -1.04 9.04
C TRP A 153 11.14 -0.87 9.46
N ALA A 154 12.08 -1.33 8.64
CA ALA A 154 13.51 -1.31 8.96
C ALA A 154 14.08 0.11 9.05
N LEU A 155 13.37 1.14 8.57
CA LEU A 155 13.80 2.53 8.61
C LEU A 155 13.13 3.35 9.73
N LEU A 156 12.19 2.76 10.48
CA LEU A 156 11.60 3.42 11.64
C LEU A 156 12.57 3.42 12.85
N PRO A 157 12.85 4.59 13.46
CA PRO A 157 13.83 4.76 14.56
C PRO A 157 13.53 3.83 15.73
N LYS A 158 12.24 3.71 16.05
CA LYS A 158 11.68 2.81 17.06
C LYS A 158 10.97 1.63 16.43
N SER A 159 11.56 1.04 15.39
CA SER A 159 11.01 -0.18 14.77
C SER A 159 10.78 -1.22 15.86
N THR A 160 9.50 -1.51 16.11
CA THR A 160 9.07 -2.45 17.14
C THR A 160 9.62 -3.85 16.84
N VAL A 161 9.70 -4.69 17.86
CA VAL A 161 10.00 -6.12 17.66
C VAL A 161 8.97 -6.77 16.71
N ASN A 162 7.75 -6.23 16.67
CA ASN A 162 6.70 -6.68 15.77
C ASN A 162 7.05 -6.36 14.32
N LEU A 163 7.00 -7.39 13.48
CA LEU A 163 7.15 -7.32 12.04
C LEU A 163 5.88 -6.73 11.39
N PRO A 164 6.01 -6.05 10.23
CA PRO A 164 4.86 -5.56 9.50
C PRO A 164 4.05 -6.74 8.93
N SER A 165 2.72 -6.60 8.92
CA SER A 165 1.83 -7.56 8.26
C SER A 165 1.89 -7.40 6.74
N SER A 166 1.85 -8.52 6.03
CA SER A 166 1.85 -8.53 4.57
C SER A 166 0.54 -7.98 4.02
N THR A 167 0.65 -7.19 2.97
CA THR A 167 -0.51 -6.57 2.31
C THR A 167 -1.13 -7.46 1.25
N ARG A 168 -0.45 -8.56 0.88
CA ARG A 168 -0.81 -9.45 -0.23
C ARG A 168 -0.46 -10.89 0.09
N THR A 169 -1.22 -11.82 -0.49
CA THR A 169 -0.86 -13.23 -0.53
C THR A 169 0.06 -13.48 -1.71
N VAL A 170 1.25 -14.01 -1.46
CA VAL A 170 2.23 -14.37 -2.50
C VAL A 170 2.35 -15.89 -2.60
N ARG A 171 2.09 -16.42 -3.79
CA ARG A 171 2.10 -17.86 -4.08
C ARG A 171 3.00 -18.17 -5.28
N ALA A 172 3.77 -19.24 -5.18
CA ALA A 172 4.57 -19.76 -6.28
C ALA A 172 3.67 -20.41 -7.35
N LEU A 173 3.71 -19.88 -8.58
CA LEU A 173 3.00 -20.45 -9.73
C LEU A 173 3.77 -21.58 -10.40
N VAL A 174 5.09 -21.52 -10.31
CA VAL A 174 6.05 -22.53 -10.75
C VAL A 174 7.15 -22.58 -9.70
N GLU A 175 8.11 -23.46 -9.85
CA GLU A 175 9.28 -23.45 -8.98
C GLU A 175 10.05 -22.13 -9.09
N VAL A 176 10.42 -21.60 -7.94
CA VAL A 176 11.04 -20.28 -7.79
C VAL A 176 12.36 -20.43 -7.07
N GLU A 177 13.38 -19.84 -7.68
CA GLU A 177 14.71 -19.67 -7.10
C GLU A 177 14.92 -18.18 -6.87
N GLY A 178 15.43 -17.85 -5.69
CA GLY A 178 15.63 -16.47 -5.30
C GLY A 178 16.67 -16.32 -4.20
N PHE A 179 16.92 -15.07 -3.84
CA PHE A 179 17.64 -14.74 -2.62
C PHE A 179 16.69 -14.13 -1.60
N ALA A 180 16.81 -14.51 -0.34
CA ALA A 180 16.05 -13.95 0.76
C ALA A 180 16.95 -13.05 1.62
N LEU A 181 16.47 -11.85 1.93
CA LEU A 181 17.04 -10.94 2.93
C LEU A 181 16.14 -10.91 4.15
N ARG A 182 16.62 -11.41 5.28
CA ARG A 182 15.83 -11.47 6.51
C ARG A 182 15.59 -10.08 7.10
N ALA A 183 14.48 -9.92 7.81
CA ALA A 183 14.12 -8.68 8.47
C ALA A 183 15.21 -8.18 9.44
N GLU A 184 15.77 -9.08 10.23
CA GLU A 184 16.87 -8.83 11.17
C GLU A 184 18.12 -8.27 10.47
N ASP A 185 18.50 -8.88 9.35
CA ASP A 185 19.63 -8.46 8.51
C ASP A 185 19.39 -7.11 7.84
N LEU A 186 18.19 -6.90 7.30
CA LEU A 186 17.80 -5.61 6.73
C LEU A 186 17.82 -4.51 7.79
N LYS A 187 17.32 -4.78 9.00
CA LYS A 187 17.32 -3.83 10.11
C LYS A 187 18.73 -3.49 10.56
N PHE A 188 19.64 -4.46 10.58
CA PHE A 188 21.05 -4.23 10.87
C PHE A 188 21.66 -3.24 9.89
N VAL A 189 21.50 -3.46 8.58
CA VAL A 189 22.03 -2.56 7.53
C VAL A 189 21.35 -1.19 7.59
N ALA A 190 20.03 -1.17 7.74
CA ALA A 190 19.26 0.08 7.80
C ALA A 190 19.67 0.96 8.98
N ASN A 191 20.00 0.38 10.14
CA ASN A 191 20.51 1.12 11.29
C ASN A 191 21.87 1.80 11.01
N GLN A 192 22.75 1.17 10.23
CA GLN A 192 24.01 1.80 9.79
C GLN A 192 23.72 2.94 8.80
N PHE A 193 22.75 2.73 7.92
CA PHE A 193 22.37 3.71 6.90
C PHE A 193 21.65 4.94 7.45
N ARG A 194 20.92 4.84 8.58
CA ARG A 194 20.26 6.00 9.21
C ARG A 194 21.22 7.10 9.62
N ARG A 195 22.49 6.77 9.86
CA ARG A 195 23.55 7.72 10.18
C ARG A 195 23.97 8.58 8.98
N LEU A 196 23.56 8.19 7.77
CA LEU A 196 23.90 8.87 6.52
C LEU A 196 22.70 9.74 6.09
N HIS A 197 22.73 11.00 6.54
CA HIS A 197 21.68 11.99 6.29
C HIS A 197 21.54 12.32 4.80
N SER A 198 20.46 11.89 4.15
CA SER A 198 20.12 12.40 2.82
C SER A 198 18.62 12.65 2.64
N LYS A 199 18.26 13.90 2.33
CA LYS A 199 16.90 14.31 1.95
C LYS A 199 16.38 13.50 0.75
N LYS A 200 17.28 13.03 -0.12
CA LYS A 200 16.96 12.17 -1.27
C LYS A 200 16.40 10.82 -0.80
N LEU A 201 16.97 10.23 0.26
CA LEU A 201 16.54 8.96 0.81
C LEU A 201 15.18 9.06 1.51
N GLN A 202 14.94 10.14 2.24
CA GLN A 202 13.62 10.42 2.82
C GLN A 202 12.54 10.49 1.74
N HIS A 203 12.83 11.15 0.61
CA HIS A 203 11.91 11.24 -0.51
C HIS A 203 11.66 9.86 -1.16
N THR A 204 12.73 9.13 -1.48
CA THR A 204 12.64 7.76 -2.02
C THR A 204 11.83 6.87 -1.10
N PHE A 205 12.06 6.94 0.21
CA PHE A 205 11.29 6.19 1.19
C PHE A 205 9.80 6.53 1.15
N ARG A 206 9.43 7.82 1.18
CA ARG A 206 8.03 8.25 1.09
C ARG A 206 7.37 7.76 -0.20
N LEU A 207 8.11 7.73 -1.30
CA LEU A 207 7.61 7.26 -2.59
C LEU A 207 7.35 5.76 -2.61
N TYR A 208 8.25 4.95 -2.05
CA TYR A 208 8.17 3.49 -2.12
C TYR A 208 7.44 2.84 -0.94
N SER A 209 7.32 3.52 0.20
CA SER A 209 6.55 3.01 1.34
C SER A 209 5.06 2.89 0.99
N HIS A 210 4.52 1.69 1.15
CA HIS A 210 3.10 1.42 0.91
C HIS A 210 2.19 2.27 1.81
N HIS A 211 2.57 2.52 3.06
CA HIS A 211 1.81 3.38 3.98
C HIS A 211 1.73 4.82 3.49
N TRP A 212 2.85 5.38 3.01
CA TRP A 212 2.89 6.73 2.44
C TRP A 212 2.12 6.82 1.12
N ARG A 213 2.25 5.83 0.23
CA ARG A 213 1.47 5.76 -1.02
C ARG A 213 -0.04 5.71 -0.75
N ASN A 214 -0.48 4.87 0.19
CA ASN A 214 -1.90 4.76 0.55
C ASN A 214 -2.42 6.02 1.22
N TRP A 215 -1.66 6.59 2.16
CA TRP A 215 -2.03 7.86 2.80
C TRP A 215 -2.17 8.98 1.75
N ALA A 216 -1.20 9.11 0.83
CA ALA A 216 -1.24 10.11 -0.24
C ALA A 216 -2.45 9.88 -1.17
N ALA A 217 -2.73 8.64 -1.56
CA ALA A 217 -3.89 8.30 -2.38
C ALA A 217 -5.20 8.67 -1.67
N CYS A 218 -5.35 8.31 -0.40
CA CYS A 218 -6.55 8.66 0.38
C CYS A 218 -6.69 10.18 0.57
N PHE A 219 -5.59 10.89 0.78
CA PHE A 219 -5.57 12.35 0.89
C PHE A 219 -6.04 13.02 -0.42
N ILE A 220 -5.51 12.59 -1.56
CA ILE A 220 -5.92 13.06 -2.89
C ILE A 220 -7.40 12.75 -3.14
N GLN A 221 -7.85 11.53 -2.83
CA GLN A 221 -9.26 11.14 -2.94
C GLN A 221 -10.17 12.02 -2.07
N ALA A 222 -9.77 12.32 -0.83
CA ALA A 222 -10.51 13.19 0.08
C ALA A 222 -10.63 14.61 -0.49
N ALA A 223 -9.52 15.18 -0.97
CA ALA A 223 -9.48 16.50 -1.58
C ALA A 223 -10.37 16.58 -2.83
N TRP A 224 -10.32 15.56 -3.69
CA TRP A 224 -11.17 15.44 -4.88
C TRP A 224 -12.66 15.36 -4.52
N ARG A 225 -13.03 14.52 -3.55
CA ARG A 225 -14.42 14.42 -3.07
C ARG A 225 -14.92 15.76 -2.49
N ARG A 226 -14.06 16.51 -1.80
CA ARG A 226 -14.38 17.86 -1.30
C ARG A 226 -14.54 18.87 -2.44
N PHE A 227 -13.69 18.81 -3.47
CA PHE A 227 -13.82 19.64 -4.67
C PHE A 227 -15.13 19.33 -5.41
N LYS A 228 -15.42 18.06 -5.68
CA LYS A 228 -16.66 17.63 -6.37
C LYS A 228 -17.92 18.07 -5.63
N ARG A 229 -17.95 17.92 -4.30
CA ARG A 229 -19.05 18.43 -3.46
C ARG A 229 -19.23 19.94 -3.57
N ARG A 230 -18.14 20.71 -3.53
CA ARG A 230 -18.19 22.17 -3.71
C ARG A 230 -18.70 22.58 -5.09
N LYS A 231 -18.25 21.89 -6.15
CA LYS A 231 -18.71 22.14 -7.51
C LYS A 231 -20.20 21.85 -7.67
N MET A 232 -20.67 20.71 -7.15
CA MET A 232 -22.10 20.36 -7.18
C MET A 232 -22.97 21.36 -6.41
N ALA A 233 -22.52 21.80 -5.23
CA ALA A 233 -23.23 22.82 -4.45
C ALA A 233 -23.30 24.17 -5.19
N MET A 234 -22.20 24.56 -5.87
CA MET A 234 -22.16 25.76 -6.69
C MET A 234 -23.10 25.65 -7.90
N ASP A 235 -23.05 24.54 -8.65
CA ASP A 235 -23.94 24.30 -9.81
C ASP A 235 -25.43 24.30 -9.38
N LEU A 236 -25.75 23.72 -8.22
CA LEU A 236 -27.09 23.78 -7.63
C LEU A 236 -27.49 25.21 -7.28
N SER A 237 -26.62 25.97 -6.61
CA SER A 237 -26.91 27.37 -6.25
C SER A 237 -27.12 28.25 -7.48
N ILE A 238 -26.37 28.02 -8.56
CA ILE A 238 -26.55 28.75 -9.83
C ILE A 238 -27.91 28.42 -10.44
N ARG A 239 -28.28 27.13 -10.46
CA ARG A 239 -29.57 26.70 -11.01
C ARG A 239 -30.76 27.20 -10.19
N GLU A 240 -30.65 27.20 -8.87
CA GLU A 240 -31.67 27.78 -7.97
C GLU A 240 -31.78 29.30 -8.16
N SER A 241 -30.66 30.01 -8.28
CA SER A 241 -30.64 31.47 -8.53
C SER A 241 -31.19 31.85 -9.91
N PHE A 242 -31.05 30.96 -10.90
CA PHE A 242 -31.65 31.13 -12.23
C PHE A 242 -33.16 30.89 -12.15
N ALA A 243 -33.60 29.80 -11.54
CA ALA A 243 -35.02 29.49 -11.37
C ALA A 243 -35.78 30.60 -10.61
N SER A 244 -35.22 31.14 -9.53
CA SER A 244 -35.84 32.24 -8.79
C SER A 244 -36.01 33.52 -9.61
N ARG A 245 -35.15 33.76 -10.61
CA ARG A 245 -35.24 34.93 -11.49
C ARG A 245 -36.39 34.82 -12.50
N TYR A 246 -36.78 33.61 -12.89
CA TYR A 246 -37.94 33.40 -13.76
C TYR A 246 -39.26 33.51 -12.99
N ASP A 247 -39.32 32.99 -11.76
CA ASP A 247 -40.52 33.12 -10.90
C ASP A 247 -40.82 34.58 -10.53
N GLU A 248 -39.80 35.43 -10.38
CA GLU A 248 -39.99 36.88 -10.17
C GLU A 248 -40.48 37.62 -11.42
N GLN A 249 -40.24 37.09 -12.62
CA GLN A 249 -40.60 37.74 -13.89
C GLN A 249 -42.02 37.39 -14.35
N GLU A 250 -42.52 36.18 -14.06
CA GLU A 250 -43.94 35.83 -14.28
C GLU A 250 -44.90 36.47 -13.23
N ALA A 251 -44.41 36.78 -12.04
CA ALA A 251 -45.19 37.49 -11.03
C ALA A 251 -45.45 38.97 -11.40
N ASP A 252 -44.61 39.56 -12.24
CA ASP A 252 -44.72 40.97 -12.68
C ASP A 252 -45.61 41.13 -13.94
N GLU A 253 -45.76 40.07 -14.76
CA GLU A 253 -46.60 40.11 -15.98
C GLU A 253 -48.09 39.78 -15.75
N SER A 254 -48.49 39.40 -14.53
CA SER A 254 -49.91 39.08 -14.21
C SER A 254 -50.69 40.23 -13.56
N GLY A 255 -50.17 41.47 -13.61
CA GLY A 255 -50.71 42.63 -12.90
C GLY A 255 -51.31 43.76 -13.76
N GLN A 256 -51.71 43.54 -15.01
CA GLN A 256 -52.28 44.61 -15.84
C GLN A 256 -53.45 44.15 -16.72
N ASP A 257 -54.67 44.29 -16.19
CA ASP A 257 -55.85 44.55 -17.02
C ASP A 257 -56.86 45.44 -16.28
N GLY A 258 -57.41 46.43 -17.00
CA GLY A 258 -58.64 47.15 -16.60
C GLY A 258 -58.58 48.68 -16.38
N GLY A 259 -58.67 49.45 -17.47
CA GLY A 259 -59.79 50.41 -17.67
C GLY A 259 -59.75 51.83 -17.09
N ASP A 260 -59.36 52.77 -17.95
CA ASP A 260 -60.03 54.03 -18.35
C ASP A 260 -60.28 55.28 -17.45
N TYR A 261 -60.16 56.40 -18.18
CA TYR A 261 -60.75 57.75 -18.09
C TYR A 261 -60.38 58.72 -16.95
N ALA A 262 -59.91 59.90 -17.39
CA ALA A 262 -59.63 61.07 -16.58
C ALA A 262 -60.87 61.95 -16.35
N SER A 263 -61.03 62.43 -15.11
CA SER A 263 -61.56 63.73 -14.65
C SER A 263 -62.18 63.51 -13.26
N SER A 264 -61.74 64.15 -12.17
CA SER A 264 -62.09 65.53 -11.85
C SER A 264 -61.45 65.96 -10.52
N SER A 265 -61.54 67.26 -10.26
CA SER A 265 -60.85 68.06 -9.24
C SER A 265 -61.29 67.87 -7.78
N ASP A 266 -60.44 68.43 -6.91
CA ASP A 266 -60.70 69.04 -5.59
C ASP A 266 -60.64 68.21 -4.28
N ASN A 267 -59.84 68.77 -3.36
CA ASN A 267 -59.54 68.45 -1.95
C ASN A 267 -60.74 68.68 -0.98
N PRO A 268 -60.61 68.55 0.37
CA PRO A 268 -59.90 67.58 1.23
C PRO A 268 -60.79 67.04 2.40
N SER A 269 -60.43 65.91 3.04
CA SER A 269 -60.63 65.65 4.49
C SER A 269 -60.14 64.26 4.93
N GLN A 270 -59.45 64.18 6.08
CA GLN A 270 -59.10 62.95 6.82
C GLN A 270 -60.27 62.51 7.75
N PRO A 271 -60.24 61.37 8.47
CA PRO A 271 -59.42 60.14 8.38
C PRO A 271 -60.28 58.84 8.36
N LYS A 272 -59.82 57.75 7.72
CA LYS A 272 -60.29 56.39 8.05
C LYS A 272 -59.14 55.38 7.97
N GLN A 273 -59.01 54.61 9.04
CA GLN A 273 -58.18 53.42 9.15
C GLN A 273 -58.66 52.40 8.11
N ASP A 274 -57.75 51.83 7.33
CA ASP A 274 -58.02 50.53 6.73
C ASP A 274 -56.77 49.64 6.70
N ILE A 275 -57.03 48.41 7.11
CA ILE A 275 -56.09 47.34 7.42
C ILE A 275 -55.90 46.54 6.13
N GLY A 276 -54.69 46.56 5.56
CA GLY A 276 -54.40 45.94 4.26
C GLY A 276 -52.97 45.47 4.10
N ALA A 277 -52.59 44.48 4.91
CA ALA A 277 -51.56 43.46 4.69
C ALA A 277 -50.29 43.83 3.87
N THR A 278 -49.43 44.67 4.44
CA THR A 278 -47.99 44.69 4.11
C THR A 278 -47.30 43.48 4.77
N MET A 279 -47.50 42.26 4.28
CA MET A 279 -47.05 41.06 5.01
C MET A 279 -46.73 39.86 4.11
N LEU A 280 -45.78 39.95 3.16
CA LEU A 280 -45.08 38.76 2.64
C LEU A 280 -43.64 39.07 2.18
N ALA A 281 -42.87 39.76 3.01
CA ALA A 281 -41.42 39.86 2.86
C ALA A 281 -40.77 39.53 4.21
N SER A 282 -40.57 38.24 4.55
CA SER A 282 -39.66 37.78 5.64
C SER A 282 -39.78 36.31 6.11
N LYS A 283 -40.34 35.34 5.34
CA LYS A 283 -40.47 33.95 5.85
C LYS A 283 -39.84 32.80 5.07
N LEU A 284 -39.03 33.06 4.03
CA LEU A 284 -38.30 31.98 3.33
C LEU A 284 -36.78 31.98 3.51
N SER A 285 -36.21 32.85 4.34
CA SER A 285 -34.77 32.85 4.67
C SER A 285 -34.42 32.20 6.02
N ALA A 286 -35.41 31.73 6.80
CA ALA A 286 -35.19 31.13 8.12
C ALA A 286 -35.36 29.59 8.18
N SER A 287 -35.99 28.95 7.19
CA SER A 287 -36.18 27.48 7.18
C SER A 287 -34.95 26.72 6.63
N THR A 288 -34.18 27.31 5.73
CA THR A 288 -33.00 26.64 5.13
C THR A 288 -31.78 26.60 6.06
N ARG A 289 -31.82 27.27 7.23
CA ARG A 289 -30.74 27.20 8.24
C ARG A 289 -30.90 26.08 9.26
N ARG A 290 -32.09 25.46 9.39
CA ARG A 290 -32.30 24.32 10.30
C ARG A 290 -32.15 22.95 9.66
N GLY A 291 -32.17 22.84 8.32
CA GLY A 291 -31.85 21.59 7.61
C GLY A 291 -30.34 21.39 7.32
N ALA A 292 -29.52 22.42 7.53
CA ALA A 292 -28.07 22.37 7.30
C ALA A 292 -27.26 21.91 8.54
N GLN A 293 -27.94 21.62 9.66
CA GLN A 293 -27.36 20.98 10.83
C GLN A 293 -27.95 19.57 10.93
N ILE A 294 -27.08 18.56 11.06
CA ILE A 294 -27.39 17.11 11.09
C ILE A 294 -27.59 16.48 9.69
N MET A 295 -26.72 16.78 8.73
CA MET A 295 -26.13 15.66 8.00
C MET A 295 -24.85 15.34 8.74
N ASN A 296 -24.86 14.21 9.45
CA ASN A 296 -23.70 13.63 10.10
C ASN A 296 -22.48 13.91 9.24
N VAL A 297 -21.59 14.76 9.76
CA VAL A 297 -20.18 14.73 9.39
C VAL A 297 -19.82 13.27 9.65
N ILE A 298 -19.86 12.45 8.61
CA ILE A 298 -19.17 11.17 8.61
C ILE A 298 -17.75 11.62 8.91
N ASP A 299 -17.38 11.46 10.17
CA ASP A 299 -16.05 11.72 10.67
C ASP A 299 -15.16 10.94 9.74
N MET A 300 -14.48 11.66 8.85
CA MET A 300 -13.51 11.04 7.97
C MET A 300 -12.55 10.34 8.92
N PRO A 301 -12.19 9.07 8.70
CA PRO A 301 -11.15 8.46 9.50
C PRO A 301 -10.00 9.44 9.50
N LYS A 302 -9.63 9.96 10.68
CA LYS A 302 -8.49 10.85 10.85
C LYS A 302 -7.30 10.03 10.39
N LEU A 303 -6.96 10.11 9.11
CA LEU A 303 -5.83 9.41 8.52
C LEU A 303 -4.60 10.08 9.13
N GLN A 304 -4.15 9.52 10.25
CA GLN A 304 -2.93 9.95 10.90
C GLN A 304 -1.82 9.91 9.86
N LYS A 305 -1.12 11.04 9.73
CA LYS A 305 0.05 11.14 8.87
C LYS A 305 1.02 10.04 9.33
N PRO A 306 1.48 9.15 8.42
CA PRO A 306 2.47 8.14 8.77
C PRO A 306 3.70 8.81 9.39
N GLU A 307 4.29 8.15 10.40
CA GLU A 307 5.50 8.64 11.03
C GLU A 307 6.61 8.76 9.99
N GLU A 308 7.33 9.89 10.04
CA GLU A 308 8.50 10.07 9.19
C GLU A 308 9.65 9.24 9.76
N PRO A 309 10.39 8.50 8.92
CA PRO A 309 11.63 7.88 9.36
C PRO A 309 12.55 8.99 9.88
N ASP A 310 12.90 8.92 11.16
CA ASP A 310 13.88 9.83 11.73
C ASP A 310 15.27 9.39 11.27
N PHE A 311 15.89 10.27 10.51
CA PHE A 311 17.27 10.14 10.08
C PHE A 311 18.15 11.10 10.86
N SER A 312 17.68 11.76 11.92
CA SER A 312 18.53 12.60 12.77
C SER A 312 19.38 11.73 13.69
N ALA A 313 20.61 12.15 13.96
CA ALA A 313 21.50 11.43 14.85
C ALA A 313 21.07 11.70 16.29
N ASP A 314 20.75 10.66 17.04
CA ASP A 314 20.74 10.77 18.51
C ASP A 314 22.18 11.08 18.93
N SER A 315 22.41 12.34 19.31
CA SER A 315 23.63 12.84 19.95
C SER A 315 23.65 12.44 21.43
N TYR A 316 23.36 11.17 21.72
CA TYR A 316 23.48 10.62 23.06
C TYR A 316 24.62 9.63 23.08
N TYR A 317 25.84 10.13 23.20
CA TYR A 317 26.98 9.57 23.94
C TYR A 317 28.14 10.58 23.83
N GLU A 318 28.13 11.59 24.72
CA GLU A 318 29.36 12.11 25.35
C GLU A 318 29.41 11.57 26.79
#